data_AF-A0A4R2P4J3-F1
#
_entry.id   AF-A0A4R2P4J3-F1
#
_cell.length_a   1.000
_cell.length_b   1.000
_cell.length_c   1.000
_cell.angle_alpha   90.00
_cell.angle_beta   90.00
_cell.angle_gamma   90.00
#
_symmetry.space_group_name_H-M   'P 1'
#
loop_
_entity.id
_entity.type
_entity.pdbx_description
1 polymer ?
#
loop_
_entity_poly.entity_id
_entity_poly.type
_entity_poly.pdbx_seq_one_letter_code
_entity_poly.pdbx_strand_id
1 'polypeptide(L)'
;MYLRKMKNKKTGRIYLSIVHSYRDKVTKTTRSKTIKSLGYLDDLEKQYDDPITFFTAEIQRINKQQDTDRSPIAFSIDKGERIQTDEKNRKNLG
;
A
#
# COMPACT_ATOMS: atom_id res chain seq x y z
N MET A 1 6.13 0.53 -4.90
CA MET A 1 6.52 0.47 -3.47
C MET A 1 8.00 0.18 -3.38
N TYR A 2 8.68 0.56 -2.30
CA TYR A 2 10.11 0.30 -2.10
C TYR A 2 10.45 0.05 -0.63
N LEU A 3 11.57 -0.64 -0.41
CA LEU A 3 12.13 -0.87 0.93
C LEU A 3 12.87 0.38 1.38
N ARG A 4 12.39 1.01 2.45
CA ARG A 4 13.04 2.15 3.09
C ARG A 4 13.86 1.67 4.29
N LYS A 5 15.15 1.99 4.24
CA LYS A 5 16.10 1.77 5.34
C LYS A 5 16.28 3.09 6.09
N MET A 6 16.02 3.10 7.39
CA MET A 6 16.19 4.29 8.23
C MET A 6 17.18 3.98 9.35
N LYS A 7 18.34 4.63 9.32
CA LYS A 7 19.34 4.50 10.39
C LYS A 7 18.98 5.40 11.55
N ASN A 8 18.82 4.83 12.74
CA ASN A 8 18.65 5.61 13.95
C ASN A 8 20.01 6.19 14.37
N LYS A 9 20.14 7.53 14.40
CA LYS A 9 21.40 8.20 14.75
C LYS A 9 21.83 7.96 16.20
N LYS A 10 20.88 7.66 17.10
CA LYS A 10 21.16 7.46 18.53
C LYS A 10 21.64 6.04 18.85
N THR A 11 21.01 5.03 18.26
CA THR A 11 21.29 3.62 18.56
C THR A 11 22.11 2.91 17.48
N GLY A 12 22.33 3.55 16.32
CA GLY A 12 23.01 2.95 15.18
C GLY A 12 22.19 1.92 14.40
N ARG A 13 21.06 1.46 14.95
CA ARG A 13 20.20 0.41 14.37
C ARG A 13 19.53 0.84 13.08
N ILE A 14 19.38 -0.10 12.16
CA ILE A 14 18.69 0.10 10.88
C ILE A 14 17.25 -0.40 11.00
N TYR A 15 16.29 0.47 10.76
CA TYR A 15 14.87 0.14 10.71
C TYR A 15 14.42 -0.05 9.26
N LEU A 16 13.73 -1.15 8.99
CA LEU A 16 13.16 -1.48 7.69
C LEU A 16 11.66 -1.21 7.67
N SER A 17 11.21 -0.51 6.62
CA SER A 17 9.80 -0.21 6.37
C SER A 17 9.48 -0.28 4.88
N ILE A 18 8.28 -0.72 4.54
CA ILE A 18 7.77 -0.74 3.17
C ILE A 18 6.98 0.56 2.95
N VAL A 19 7.41 1.33 1.95
CA VAL A 19 6.82 2.63 1.63
C VAL A 19 6.27 2.63 0.21
N HIS A 20 5.09 3.23 0.04
CA HIS A 20 4.49 3.50 -1.25
C HIS A 20 4.54 5.00 -1.55
N SER A 21 5.28 5.39 -2.58
CA SER A 21 5.22 6.74 -3.14
C SER A 21 4.08 6.85 -4.15
N TYR A 22 3.23 7.86 -4.00
CA TYR A 22 2.15 8.17 -4.92
C TYR A 22 2.13 9.67 -5.22
N ARG A 23 1.60 10.04 -6.39
CA ARG A 23 1.42 11.44 -6.76
C ARG A 23 0.04 11.91 -6.34
N ASP A 24 -0.01 12.93 -5.50
CA ASP A 24 -1.25 13.57 -5.10
C ASP A 24 -1.79 14.41 -6.29
N LYS A 25 -3.01 14.10 -6.75
CA LYS A 25 -3.63 14.80 -7.88
C LYS A 25 -4.01 16.25 -7.55
N VAL A 26 -4.27 16.55 -6.28
CA VAL A 26 -4.69 17.87 -5.81
C VAL A 26 -3.47 18.77 -5.65
N THR A 27 -2.50 18.35 -4.83
CA THR A 27 -1.31 19.16 -4.53
C THR A 27 -0.21 19.05 -5.61
N LYS A 28 -0.36 18.13 -6.58
CA LYS A 28 0.60 17.83 -7.65
C LYS A 28 2.00 17.40 -7.15
N THR A 29 2.13 17.11 -5.85
CA THR A 29 3.38 16.68 -5.19
C THR A 29 3.45 15.16 -5.03
N THR A 30 4.67 14.62 -4.97
CA THR A 30 4.89 13.21 -4.64
C THR A 30 4.85 13.06 -3.12
N ARG A 31 3.97 12.20 -2.63
CA ARG A 31 3.84 11.85 -1.22
C ARG A 31 4.21 10.40 -1.00
N SER A 32 4.68 10.09 0.21
CA SER A 32 5.06 8.74 0.60
C SER A 32 4.20 8.28 1.77
N LYS A 33 3.55 7.12 1.62
CA LYS A 33 2.78 6.45 2.68
C LYS A 33 3.52 5.19 3.14
N THR A 34 3.74 5.07 4.43
CA THR A 34 4.24 3.81 5.02
C THR A 34 3.12 2.79 5.00
N ILE A 35 3.33 1.67 4.31
CA ILE A 35 2.36 0.58 4.18
C ILE A 35 2.53 -0.42 5.32
N LYS A 36 3.78 -0.83 5.56
CA LYS A 36 4.11 -1.82 6.60
C LYS A 36 5.44 -1.49 7.22
N SER A 37 5.48 -1.57 8.54
CA SER A 37 6.72 -1.48 9.31
C SER A 37 7.23 -2.90 9.57
N LEU A 38 8.45 -3.22 9.13
CA LEU A 38 9.01 -4.57 9.28
C LEU A 38 9.69 -4.75 10.64
N GLY A 39 10.44 -3.73 11.09
CA GLY A 39 11.19 -3.79 12.34
C GLY A 39 12.66 -3.43 12.14
N TYR A 40 13.52 -3.86 13.06
CA TYR A 40 14.96 -3.67 12.98
C TYR A 40 15.62 -4.75 12.13
N LEU A 41 16.68 -4.38 11.41
CA LEU A 41 17.47 -5.29 10.58
C LEU A 41 18.04 -6.44 11.42
N ASP A 42 18.61 -6.12 12.59
CA ASP A 42 19.25 -7.07 13.51
C ASP A 42 18.31 -8.21 13.97
N ASP A 43 17.00 -7.94 14.04
CA ASP A 43 15.99 -8.94 14.41
C ASP A 43 15.58 -9.81 13.22
N LEU A 44 15.63 -9.24 12.01
CA LEU A 44 15.31 -9.93 10.77
C LEU A 44 16.46 -10.82 10.29
N GLU A 45 17.72 -10.41 10.51
CA GLU A 45 18.92 -11.21 10.23
C GLU A 45 18.98 -12.51 11.04
N LYS A 46 18.29 -12.58 12.19
CA LYS A 46 18.17 -13.82 12.98
C LYS A 46 17.19 -14.83 12.39
N GLN A 47 16.24 -14.36 11.59
CA GLN A 47 15.15 -15.17 11.03
C GLN A 47 15.37 -15.49 9.55
N TYR A 48 16.12 -14.65 8.84
CA TYR A 48 16.38 -14.74 7.42
C TYR A 48 17.85 -14.42 7.15
N ASP A 49 18.53 -15.21 6.32
CA ASP A 49 19.93 -14.96 5.96
C ASP A 49 20.10 -13.60 5.25
N ASP A 50 19.19 -13.26 4.33
CA ASP A 50 19.20 -12.00 3.56
C ASP A 50 17.83 -11.29 3.59
N PRO A 51 17.48 -10.61 4.71
CA PRO A 51 16.16 -9.99 4.86
C PRO A 51 15.91 -8.90 3.82
N ILE A 52 16.95 -8.16 3.43
CA ILE A 52 16.85 -7.12 2.39
C ILE A 52 16.42 -7.72 1.06
N THR A 53 17.05 -8.82 0.64
CA THR A 53 16.76 -9.48 -0.64
C THR A 53 15.37 -10.09 -0.62
N PHE A 54 15.01 -10.78 0.46
CA PHE A 54 13.69 -11.39 0.63
C PHE A 54 12.56 -10.36 0.50
N PHE A 55 12.61 -9.27 1.26
CA PHE A 55 11.58 -8.22 1.18
C PHE A 55 11.62 -7.45 -0.13
N THR A 56 12.79 -7.29 -0.77
CA THR A 56 12.89 -6.61 -2.07
C THR A 56 12.20 -7.43 -3.15
N ALA A 57 12.42 -8.75 -3.19
CA ALA A 57 11.74 -9.65 -4.12
C ALA A 57 10.22 -9.65 -3.89
N GLU A 58 9.79 -9.70 -2.63
CA GLU A 58 8.37 -9.64 -2.27
C GLU A 58 7.71 -8.33 -2.71
N ILE A 59 8.37 -7.19 -2.46
CA ILE A 59 7.89 -5.88 -2.91
C ILE A 59 7.79 -5.82 -4.44
N GLN A 60 8.74 -6.40 -5.17
CA GLN A 60 8.67 -6.44 -6.63
C GLN A 60 7.49 -7.26 -7.13
N ARG A 61 7.19 -8.40 -6.51
CA ARG A 61 6.01 -9.22 -6.84
C ARG A 61 4.72 -8.44 -6.60
N ILE A 62 4.58 -7.82 -5.44
CA ILE A 62 3.39 -7.02 -5.09
C ILE A 62 3.25 -5.81 -6.02
N ASN A 63 4.35 -5.12 -6.37
CA ASN A 63 4.29 -4.01 -7.33
C ASN A 63 3.79 -4.46 -8.69
N LYS A 64 4.30 -5.59 -9.21
CA LYS A 64 3.85 -6.14 -10.51
C LYS A 64 2.37 -6.50 -10.47
N GLN A 65 1.89 -7.09 -9.37
CA GLN A 65 0.47 -7.36 -9.17
C GLN A 65 -0.34 -6.06 -9.13
N GLN A 66 0.08 -5.07 -8.35
CA GLN A 66 -0.62 -3.78 -8.28
C GLN A 66 -0.62 -3.00 -9.59
N ASP A 67 0.43 -3.08 -10.41
CA ASP A 67 0.42 -2.46 -11.73
C ASP A 67 -0.56 -3.17 -12.67
N THR A 68 -0.71 -4.49 -12.52
CA THR A 68 -1.71 -5.28 -13.26
C THR A 68 -3.14 -4.97 -12.77
N ASP A 69 -3.35 -4.86 -11.46
CA ASP A 69 -4.64 -4.53 -10.82
C ASP A 69 -5.01 -3.04 -10.94
N ARG A 70 -4.02 -2.15 -11.13
CA ARG A 70 -4.22 -0.73 -11.47
C ARG A 70 -4.57 -0.51 -12.93
N SER A 71 -4.51 -1.55 -13.76
CA SER A 71 -5.37 -1.56 -14.96
C SER A 71 -6.74 -1.15 -14.47
N PRO A 72 -7.36 -0.09 -15.04
CA PRO A 72 -8.68 0.28 -14.60
C PRO A 72 -9.52 -0.99 -14.73
N ILE A 73 -10.00 -1.50 -13.60
CA ILE A 73 -11.19 -2.33 -13.62
C ILE A 73 -12.18 -1.40 -14.29
N ALA A 74 -12.36 -1.60 -15.59
CA ALA A 74 -13.32 -0.86 -16.38
C ALA A 74 -14.66 -1.35 -15.85
N PHE A 75 -15.13 -0.71 -14.78
CA PHE A 75 -16.53 -0.70 -14.43
C PHE A 75 -17.22 0.05 -15.57
N SER A 76 -17.46 -0.67 -16.66
CA SER A 76 -18.40 -0.26 -17.68
C SER A 76 -19.77 -0.46 -17.06
N ILE A 77 -20.20 0.51 -16.25
CA ILE A 77 -21.56 0.57 -15.75
C ILE A 77 -22.41 0.92 -16.97
N ASP A 78 -23.03 -0.09 -17.55
CA ASP A 78 -23.94 0.11 -18.67
C ASP A 78 -25.08 1.00 -18.21
N LYS A 79 -25.34 2.08 -18.96
CA LYS A 79 -26.30 3.14 -18.61
C LYS A 79 -27.77 2.66 -18.54
N GLY A 80 -27.99 1.36 -18.78
CA GLY A 80 -29.29 0.67 -18.73
C GLY A 80 -29.56 -0.09 -17.43
N GLU A 81 -28.58 -0.32 -16.56
CA GLU A 81 -28.83 -0.95 -15.25
C GLU A 81 -29.36 0.10 -14.27
N ARG A 82 -30.70 0.17 -14.19
CA ARG A 82 -31.39 0.92 -13.14
C ARG A 82 -31.05 0.26 -11.81
N ILE A 83 -30.44 1.00 -10.90
CA ILE A 83 -30.49 0.68 -9.47
C ILE A 83 -31.97 0.51 -9.17
N GLN A 84 -32.42 -0.69 -8.79
CA GLN A 84 -33.79 -0.88 -8.34
C GLN A 84 -33.93 -0.09 -7.04
N THR A 85 -34.49 1.11 -7.15
CA THR A 85 -34.87 1.96 -6.04
C THR A 85 -36.15 1.43 -5.44
N ASP A 86 -36.12 0.22 -4.86
CA ASP A 86 -37.20 -0.22 -4.01
C ASP A 86 -36.62 -0.98 -2.82
N GLU A 87 -36.23 -0.24 -1.80
CA GLU A 87 -36.63 -0.61 -0.45
C GLU A 87 -36.69 0.66 0.41
N LYS A 88 -37.89 0.88 0.96
CA LYS A 88 -38.36 2.09 1.65
C LYS A 88 -37.43 2.48 2.79
N ASN A 89 -36.48 3.38 2.53
CA ASN A 89 -35.69 4.03 3.55
C ASN A 89 -36.46 5.22 4.17
N ARG A 90 -37.59 4.93 4.83
CA ARG A 90 -38.22 5.85 5.78
C ARG A 90 -37.89 5.38 7.19
N LYS A 91 -36.88 5.97 7.81
CA LYS A 91 -36.79 6.00 9.28
C LYS A 91 -37.42 7.32 9.73
N ASN A 92 -38.64 7.25 10.26
CA ASN A 92 -39.24 8.35 10.99
C ASN A 92 -38.31 8.73 12.15
N LEU A 93 -37.78 9.95 12.15
CA LEU A 93 -37.33 10.60 13.38
C LEU A 93 -38.59 11.14 14.06
N GLY A 94 -39.11 10.35 15.00
CA GLY A 94 -40.02 10.84 16.05
C GLY A 94 -39.23 11.52 17.16
#